data_AF-A0A1Z5RCM4-F1
#
_entry.id   AF-A0A1Z5RCM4-F1
#
_cell.length_a   1.000
_cell.length_b   1.000
_cell.length_c   1.000
_cell.angle_alpha   90.00
_cell.angle_beta   90.00
_cell.angle_gamma   90.00
#
_symmetry.space_group_name_H-M   'P 1'
#
loop_
_entity.id
_entity.type
_entity.pdbx_description
1 polymer ?
#
loop_
_entity_poly.entity_id
_entity_poly.type
_entity_poly.pdbx_seq_one_letter_code
_entity_poly.pdbx_strand_id
1 'polypeptide(L)'
;RRRRLRRLVAAVAAGSADAEAFDEAAEALAKLRDAELGPRKDNRVGDGHGDGGQNRHRTEAAVPEHFLCPISSEIMRDPVVLASGQI
;
A
#
# COMPACT_ATOMS: atom_id res chain seq x y z
N ARG A 1 7.97 -25.69 -5.20
CA ARG A 1 7.98 -24.26 -5.59
C ARG A 1 8.89 -23.41 -4.69
N ARG A 2 8.65 -23.28 -3.37
CA ARG A 2 9.47 -22.44 -2.47
C ARG A 2 10.98 -22.76 -2.41
N ARG A 3 11.39 -24.03 -2.47
CA ARG A 3 12.83 -24.40 -2.49
C ARG A 3 13.58 -23.93 -3.74
N ARG A 4 12.93 -23.97 -4.91
CA ARG A 4 13.49 -23.52 -6.19
C ARG A 4 13.66 -22.00 -6.20
N LEU A 5 12.61 -21.28 -5.79
CA LEU A 5 12.66 -19.82 -5.62
C LEU A 5 13.78 -19.37 -4.68
N ARG A 6 13.96 -20.04 -3.53
CA ARG A 6 15.05 -19.73 -2.59
C ARG A 6 16.44 -19.84 -3.23
N ARG A 7 16.65 -20.82 -4.11
CA ARG A 7 17.93 -20.98 -4.83
C ARG A 7 18.16 -19.86 -5.84
N LEU A 8 17.13 -19.50 -6.61
CA LEU A 8 17.21 -18.40 -7.59
C LEU A 8 17.48 -17.06 -6.90
N VAL A 9 16.74 -16.75 -5.84
CA VAL A 9 16.93 -15.52 -5.05
C VAL A 9 18.34 -15.47 -4.44
N ALA A 10 18.86 -16.61 -3.97
CA ALA A 10 20.23 -16.66 -3.45
C ALA A 10 21.28 -16.42 -4.56
N ALA A 11 21.09 -16.98 -5.76
CA ALA A 11 21.99 -16.74 -6.89
C ALA A 11 21.96 -15.27 -7.36
N VAL A 12 20.76 -14.67 -7.40
CA VAL A 12 20.56 -13.24 -7.70
C VAL A 12 21.24 -12.37 -6.64
N ALA A 13 21.04 -12.66 -5.35
CA ALA A 13 21.67 -11.91 -4.26
C ALA A 13 23.20 -12.03 -4.24
N ALA A 14 23.73 -13.17 -4.68
CA ALA A 14 25.16 -13.41 -4.84
C ALA A 14 25.75 -12.77 -6.11
N GLY A 15 24.92 -12.16 -6.98
CA GLY A 15 25.37 -11.56 -8.23
C GLY A 15 25.84 -12.57 -9.29
N SER A 16 25.51 -13.85 -9.12
CA SER A 16 25.94 -14.94 -9.99
C SER A 16 24.81 -15.46 -10.89
N ALA A 17 23.74 -14.68 -11.06
CA ALA A 17 22.58 -15.03 -11.86
C ALA A 17 22.68 -14.44 -13.28
N ASP A 18 22.21 -15.20 -14.26
CA ASP A 18 21.99 -14.74 -15.64
C ASP A 18 20.60 -14.09 -15.80
N ALA A 19 20.38 -13.38 -16.91
CA ALA A 19 19.13 -12.66 -17.18
C ALA A 19 17.88 -13.56 -17.07
N GLU A 20 17.99 -14.80 -17.53
CA GLU A 20 16.90 -15.78 -17.47
C GLU A 20 16.54 -16.15 -16.02
N ALA A 21 17.53 -16.29 -15.14
CA ALA A 21 17.28 -16.53 -13.71
C ALA A 21 16.57 -15.36 -13.02
N PHE A 22 16.77 -14.11 -13.46
CA PHE A 22 16.03 -12.96 -12.93
C PHE A 22 14.55 -13.00 -13.32
N ASP A 23 14.25 -13.24 -14.59
CA ASP A 23 12.86 -13.35 -15.08
C ASP A 23 12.11 -14.49 -14.39
N GLU A 24 12.80 -15.62 -14.20
CA GLU A 24 12.23 -16.78 -13.53
C GLU A 24 11.99 -16.52 -12.03
N ALA A 25 12.92 -15.84 -11.35
CA ALA A 25 12.74 -15.43 -9.97
C ALA A 25 11.55 -14.46 -9.82
N ALA A 26 11.42 -13.49 -10.73
CA ALA A 26 10.31 -12.54 -10.76
C ALA A 26 8.95 -13.24 -10.94
N GLU A 27 8.84 -14.18 -11.87
CA GLU A 27 7.61 -14.95 -12.09
C GLU A 27 7.25 -15.81 -10.86
N ALA A 28 8.24 -16.47 -10.26
CA ALA A 28 8.04 -17.29 -9.07
C ALA A 28 7.63 -16.45 -7.85
N LEU A 29 8.13 -15.22 -7.71
CA LEU A 29 7.72 -14.27 -6.67
C LEU A 29 6.30 -13.76 -6.92
N ALA A 30 5.93 -13.44 -8.17
CA ALA A 30 4.57 -13.01 -8.51
C ALA A 30 3.53 -14.08 -8.13
N LYS A 31 3.79 -15.33 -8.49
CA LYS A 31 2.92 -16.47 -8.13
C LYS A 31 2.82 -16.68 -6.61
N LEU A 32 3.90 -16.46 -5.86
CA LEU A 32 3.89 -16.57 -4.40
C LEU A 32 3.08 -15.43 -3.78
N ARG A 33 3.29 -14.20 -4.24
CA ARG A 33 2.55 -13.01 -3.82
C ARG A 33 1.05 -13.19 -4.03
N ASP A 34 0.63 -13.64 -5.21
CA ASP A 34 -0.80 -13.81 -5.52
C ASP A 34 -1.46 -14.87 -4.63
N ALA A 35 -0.71 -15.91 -4.24
CA ALA A 35 -1.17 -16.95 -3.33
C ALA A 35 -1.23 -16.50 -1.85
N GLU A 36 -0.37 -15.56 -1.42
CA GLU A 36 -0.27 -15.13 -0.02
C GLU A 36 -1.02 -13.82 0.27
N LEU A 37 -1.04 -12.88 -0.67
CA LEU A 37 -1.57 -11.53 -0.49
C LEU A 37 -2.85 -11.27 -1.29
N GLY A 38 -3.28 -12.23 -2.13
CA GLY A 38 -4.39 -12.06 -3.06
C GLY A 38 -4.02 -11.21 -4.28
N PRO A 39 -4.89 -11.19 -5.32
CA PRO A 39 -4.64 -10.41 -6.53
C PRO A 39 -4.58 -8.91 -6.20
N ARG A 40 -3.55 -8.23 -6.72
CA ARG A 40 -3.54 -6.76 -6.70
C ARG A 40 -4.75 -6.29 -7.49
N LYS A 41 -5.58 -5.44 -6.89
CA LYS A 41 -6.50 -4.60 -7.66
C LYS A 41 -5.62 -3.62 -8.42
N ASP A 42 -5.10 -4.05 -9.56
CA ASP A 42 -4.38 -3.20 -10.49
C ASP A 42 -5.36 -2.09 -10.87
N ASN A 43 -5.17 -0.93 -10.26
CA ASN A 43 -5.95 0.27 -10.55
C ASN A 43 -5.44 0.84 -11.88
N ARG A 44 -5.50 0.03 -12.95
CA ARG A 44 -5.44 0.53 -14.32
C ARG A 44 -6.62 1.49 -14.41
N VAL A 45 -6.28 2.75 -14.63
CA VAL A 45 -7.19 3.87 -14.80
C VAL A 45 -8.20 3.49 -15.86
N GLY A 46 -9.37 3.05 -15.41
CA GLY A 46 -10.58 3.03 -16.19
C GLY A 46 -11.36 4.25 -15.77
N ASP A 47 -11.51 5.21 -16.69
CA ASP A 47 -12.51 6.27 -16.60
C ASP A 47 -13.87 5.64 -16.32
N GLY A 48 -14.31 5.76 -15.07
CA GLY A 48 -15.56 5.20 -14.60
C GLY A 48 -15.96 5.88 -13.31
N HIS A 49 -16.91 6.81 -13.42
CA HIS A 49 -17.70 7.28 -12.29
C HIS A 49 -18.33 6.06 -11.61
N GLY A 50 -17.81 5.69 -10.44
CA GLY A 50 -18.23 4.52 -9.69
C GLY A 50 -18.12 4.80 -8.20
N ASP A 51 -19.22 5.32 -7.68
CA ASP A 51 -19.59 5.38 -6.26
C ASP A 51 -19.36 4.03 -5.55
N GLY A 52 -18.92 4.08 -4.30
CA GLY A 52 -19.22 3.02 -3.33
C GLY A 52 -18.29 1.81 -3.29
N GLY A 53 -17.00 2.02 -2.99
CA GLY A 53 -16.02 0.95 -2.78
C GLY A 53 -15.50 0.86 -1.34
N GLN A 54 -16.38 0.64 -0.36
CA GLN A 54 -16.01 0.36 1.03
C GLN A 54 -15.15 -0.92 1.11
N ASN A 55 -13.82 -0.78 1.14
CA ASN A 55 -12.94 -1.83 1.67
C ASN A 55 -11.62 -1.25 2.20
N ARG A 56 -11.73 -0.52 3.31
CA ARG A 56 -10.60 -0.26 4.21
C ARG A 56 -11.08 -0.47 5.63
N HIS A 57 -11.26 -1.73 6.05
CA HIS A 57 -11.24 -2.05 7.47
C HIS A 57 -9.78 -2.05 7.97
N ARG A 58 -9.08 -0.93 7.76
CA ARG A 58 -8.22 -0.43 8.82
C ARG A 58 -9.22 0.18 9.78
N THR A 59 -9.28 -0.28 11.01
CA THR A 59 -9.81 0.56 12.10
C THR A 59 -8.95 1.83 12.09
N GLU A 60 -9.32 2.80 11.25
CA GLU A 60 -8.82 4.16 11.37
C GLU A 60 -9.22 4.56 12.77
N ALA A 61 -8.23 4.70 13.65
CA ALA A 61 -8.46 5.18 14.99
C ALA A 61 -9.23 6.48 14.85
N ALA A 62 -10.39 6.57 15.52
CA ALA A 62 -11.20 7.77 15.46
C ALA A 62 -10.34 8.95 15.94
N VAL A 63 -10.16 9.94 15.06
CA VAL A 63 -9.40 11.14 15.39
C VAL A 63 -10.23 11.98 16.35
N PRO A 64 -9.71 12.36 17.53
CA PRO A 64 -10.42 13.25 18.43
C PRO A 64 -10.76 14.58 17.74
N GLU A 65 -11.95 15.12 18.00
CA GLU A 65 -12.48 16.30 17.31
C GLU A 65 -11.58 17.54 17.41
N HIS A 66 -10.78 17.64 18.48
CA HIS A 66 -9.90 18.79 18.74
C HIS A 66 -8.69 18.84 17.81
N PHE A 67 -8.44 17.77 17.04
CA PHE A 67 -7.42 17.74 15.98
C PHE A 67 -8.00 18.07 14.61
N LEU A 68 -9.32 18.25 14.50
CA LEU A 68 -10.00 18.55 13.24
C LEU A 68 -10.21 20.05 13.09
N CYS A 69 -10.06 20.55 11.87
CA CYS A 69 -10.39 21.92 11.55
C CYS A 69 -11.91 22.13 11.65
N PRO A 70 -12.40 23.20 12.31
CA PRO A 70 -13.83 23.44 12.47
C PRO A 70 -14.56 23.74 11.16
N ILE A 71 -13.84 24.06 10.09
CA ILE A 71 -14.41 24.36 8.77
C ILE A 71 -14.34 23.15 7.84
N SER A 72 -13.18 22.49 7.75
CA SER A 72 -12.99 21.39 6.79
C SER A 72 -13.27 19.99 7.35
N SER A 73 -13.33 19.83 8.69
CA SER A 73 -13.36 18.52 9.36
C SER A 73 -12.18 17.59 9.03
N GLU A 74 -11.12 18.13 8.44
CA GLU A 74 -9.86 17.42 8.19
C GLU A 74 -8.86 17.64 9.34
N ILE A 75 -7.87 16.75 9.47
CA ILE A 75 -6.80 16.87 10.47
C ILE A 75 -5.99 18.15 10.24
N MET A 76 -5.87 18.97 11.27
CA MET A 76 -5.09 20.21 11.25
C MET A 76 -3.60 19.91 11.04
N ARG A 77 -2.99 20.53 10.02
CA ARG A 77 -1.55 20.45 9.79
C ARG A 77 -0.79 21.60 10.46
N ASP A 78 -1.43 22.75 10.59
CA ASP A 78 -0.86 23.98 11.16
C ASP A 78 -1.94 24.74 11.95
N PRO A 79 -2.24 24.33 13.19
CA PRO A 79 -3.24 24.99 14.01
C PRO A 79 -2.74 26.37 14.45
N VAL A 80 -3.57 27.39 14.26
CA VAL A 80 -3.29 28.76 14.71
C VAL A 80 -4.23 29.10 15.86
N VAL A 81 -3.70 29.68 16.93
CA VAL A 81 -4.51 30.16 18.07
C VAL A 81 -5.05 31.54 17.73
N LEU A 82 -6.38 31.67 17.69
CA LEU A 82 -7.01 32.97 17.50
C LEU A 82 -6.89 33.82 18.78
N ALA A 83 -6.89 35.14 18.64
CA ALA A 83 -6.85 36.06 19.79
C ALA A 83 -8.06 35.89 20.74
N SER A 84 -9.15 35.28 20.26
CA SER A 84 -10.31 34.89 21.07
C SER A 84 -10.04 33.71 21.99
N GLY A 85 -8.88 33.04 21.87
CA GLY A 85 -8.51 31.87 22.67
C GLY A 85 -9.19 30.57 22.23
N GLN A 86 -9.89 30.56 21.09
CA GLN A 86 -10.43 29.34 20.50
C GLN A 86 -9.30 28.57 19.79
N ILE A 87 -9.23 27.28 20.12
CA ILE A 87 -8.37 26.26 19.51
C ILE A 87 -9.29 25.21 18.91
#